data_AF-A0A1Y4K852-F1
#
_entry.id   AF-A0A1Y4K852-F1
#
_cell.length_a   1.000
_cell.length_b   1.000
_cell.length_c   1.000
_cell.angle_alpha   90.00
_cell.angle_beta   90.00
_cell.angle_gamma   90.00
#
_symmetry.space_group_name_H-M   'P 1'
#
loop_
_entity.id
_entity.type
_entity.pdbx_description
1 polymer ?
#
loop_
_entity_poly.entity_id
_entity_poly.type
_entity_poly.pdbx_seq_one_letter_code
_entity_poly.pdbx_strand_id
1 'polypeptide(L)'
;MGEKNLDIRRASAAEVAGALSLDALAALATDLGRERWRAVSDAAQVVACYLACHPRVVAVRYPGLKSDELFPRAANALVGGFGPRVAFLAAGAPAGEWFLWEADARDARDQVMELERTL
;
A
#
# COMPACT_ATOMS: atom_id res chain seq x y z
N MET A 1 -21.93 -7.29 9.48
CA MET A 1 -21.47 -6.09 10.20
C MET A 1 -20.28 -6.52 11.04
N GLY A 2 -19.07 -6.31 10.54
CA GLY A 2 -17.83 -6.59 11.25
C GLY A 2 -16.91 -5.45 10.91
N GLU A 3 -16.85 -4.45 11.78
CA GLU A 3 -15.89 -3.37 11.72
C GLU A 3 -14.50 -4.01 11.85
N LYS A 4 -13.87 -4.32 10.72
CA LYS A 4 -12.43 -4.53 10.73
C LYS A 4 -11.84 -3.15 10.92
N ASN A 5 -11.54 -2.85 12.18
CA ASN A 5 -10.57 -1.81 12.51
C ASN A 5 -9.30 -2.22 11.75
N LEU A 6 -9.07 -1.63 10.57
CA LEU A 6 -7.87 -1.86 9.78
C LEU A 6 -6.79 -0.98 10.40
N ASP A 7 -6.34 -1.40 11.58
CA ASP A 7 -5.24 -0.79 12.29
C ASP A 7 -4.02 -0.77 11.36
N ILE A 8 -3.55 0.44 11.04
CA ILE A 8 -2.29 0.63 10.34
C ILE A 8 -1.21 -0.14 11.09
N ARG A 9 -0.61 -1.11 10.41
CA ARG A 9 0.38 -1.98 11.02
C ARG A 9 1.73 -1.28 11.03
N ARG A 10 2.37 -1.21 12.20
CA ARG A 10 3.79 -0.85 12.31
C ARG A 10 4.65 -1.99 11.77
N ALA A 11 5.69 -1.65 11.02
CA ALA A 11 6.59 -2.59 10.36
C ALA A 11 8.02 -2.03 10.30
N SER A 12 8.99 -2.92 10.35
CA SER A 12 10.38 -2.61 10.00
C SER A 12 10.54 -2.48 8.48
N ALA A 13 11.64 -1.87 8.04
CA ALA A 13 11.99 -1.80 6.61
C ALA A 13 12.10 -3.19 5.96
N ALA A 14 12.57 -4.20 6.70
CA ALA A 14 12.68 -5.58 6.21
C ALA A 14 11.30 -6.22 6.01
N GLU A 15 10.35 -5.99 6.92
CA GLU A 15 8.97 -6.45 6.77
C GLU A 15 8.28 -5.77 5.59
N VAL A 16 8.49 -4.47 5.39
CA VAL A 16 7.99 -3.75 4.22
C VAL A 16 8.58 -4.33 2.93
N ALA A 17 9.89 -4.55 2.88
CA ALA A 17 10.54 -5.14 1.71
C ALA A 17 10.01 -6.55 1.38
N GLY A 18 9.76 -7.38 2.41
CA GLY A 18 9.14 -8.69 2.23
C GLY A 18 7.70 -8.58 1.73
N ALA A 19 6.89 -7.72 2.34
CA ALA A 19 5.47 -7.54 2.02
C ALA A 19 5.23 -6.96 0.62
N LEU A 20 6.17 -6.15 0.11
CA LEU A 20 6.14 -5.54 -1.22
C LEU A 20 7.01 -6.27 -2.25
N SER A 21 7.63 -7.39 -1.87
CA SER A 21 8.43 -8.18 -2.81
C SER A 21 7.57 -8.69 -3.97
N LEU A 22 8.16 -8.76 -5.17
CA LEU A 22 7.42 -9.18 -6.36
C LEU A 22 6.88 -10.61 -6.23
N ASP A 23 7.61 -11.49 -5.56
CA ASP A 23 7.18 -12.86 -5.29
C ASP A 23 5.94 -12.90 -4.40
N ALA A 24 5.96 -12.17 -3.27
CA ALA A 24 4.82 -12.08 -2.37
C ALA A 24 3.59 -11.45 -3.05
N LEU A 25 3.80 -10.42 -3.88
CA LEU A 25 2.72 -9.76 -4.61
C LEU A 25 2.15 -10.65 -5.73
N ALA A 26 2.99 -11.41 -6.44
CA ALA A 26 2.54 -12.35 -7.46
C ALA A 26 1.77 -13.53 -6.86
N ALA A 27 2.23 -14.07 -5.73
CA ALA A 27 1.52 -15.10 -4.98
C ALA A 27 0.14 -14.59 -4.52
N LEU A 28 0.09 -13.37 -3.96
CA LEU A 28 -1.16 -12.75 -3.53
C LEU A 28 -2.11 -12.48 -4.70
N ALA A 29 -1.60 -12.02 -5.85
CA ALA A 29 -2.41 -11.81 -7.05
C ALA A 29 -3.06 -13.11 -7.53
N THR A 30 -2.35 -14.23 -7.42
CA THR A 30 -2.87 -15.56 -7.75
C THR A 30 -3.98 -15.99 -6.79
N ASP A 31 -3.79 -15.78 -5.49
CA ASP A 31 -4.76 -16.16 -4.45
C ASP A 31 -6.06 -15.35 -4.53
N LEU A 32 -5.96 -14.01 -4.71
CA LEU A 32 -7.14 -13.14 -4.72
C LEU A 32 -7.99 -13.29 -5.99
N GLY A 33 -7.38 -13.73 -7.09
CA GLY A 33 -8.00 -13.71 -8.42
C GLY A 33 -8.04 -12.31 -9.04
N ARG A 34 -8.16 -12.28 -10.38
CA ARG A 34 -7.94 -11.10 -11.22
C ARG A 34 -8.82 -9.89 -10.84
N GLU A 35 -10.11 -10.12 -10.64
CA GLU A 35 -11.07 -9.03 -10.39
C GLU A 35 -10.81 -8.36 -9.04
N ARG A 36 -10.61 -9.16 -7.98
CA ARG A 36 -10.32 -8.64 -6.66
C ARG A 36 -8.93 -8.01 -6.60
N TRP A 37 -7.93 -8.62 -7.22
CA TRP A 37 -6.59 -8.03 -7.35
C TRP A 37 -6.64 -6.64 -7.99
N ARG A 38 -7.44 -6.49 -9.05
CA ARG A 38 -7.62 -5.19 -9.72
C ARG A 38 -8.24 -4.17 -8.77
N ALA A 39 -9.36 -4.50 -8.14
CA ALA A 39 -10.09 -3.60 -7.26
C ALA A 39 -9.22 -3.09 -6.09
N VAL A 40 -8.51 -3.98 -5.40
CA VAL A 40 -7.66 -3.58 -4.26
C VAL A 40 -6.41 -2.82 -4.71
N SER A 41 -5.89 -3.10 -5.91
CA SER A 41 -4.77 -2.36 -6.47
C SER A 41 -5.17 -0.94 -6.86
N ASP A 42 -6.34 -0.76 -7.48
CA ASP A 42 -6.84 0.56 -7.86
C ASP A 42 -7.07 1.43 -6.60
N ALA A 43 -7.60 0.85 -5.52
CA ALA A 43 -7.72 1.54 -4.23
C ALA A 43 -6.35 1.89 -3.62
N ALA A 44 -5.41 0.93 -3.58
CA ALA A 44 -4.06 1.17 -3.08
C ALA A 44 -3.31 2.26 -3.86
N GLN A 45 -3.50 2.33 -5.19
CA GLN A 45 -2.91 3.37 -6.02
C GLN A 45 -3.39 4.77 -5.60
N VAL A 46 -4.69 4.93 -5.31
CA VAL A 46 -5.25 6.21 -4.84
C VAL A 46 -4.68 6.57 -3.47
N VAL A 47 -4.66 5.62 -2.53
CA VAL A 47 -4.07 5.82 -1.19
C VAL A 47 -2.59 6.20 -1.27
N ALA A 48 -1.82 5.52 -2.11
CA ALA A 48 -0.39 5.80 -2.30
C ALA A 48 -0.15 7.19 -2.91
N CYS A 49 -0.94 7.58 -3.91
CA CYS A 49 -0.86 8.91 -4.50
C CYS A 49 -1.21 10.02 -3.49
N TYR A 50 -2.22 9.80 -2.65
CA TYR A 50 -2.59 10.72 -1.58
C TYR A 50 -1.46 10.87 -0.55
N LEU A 51 -0.93 9.75 -0.04
CA LEU A 51 0.18 9.75 0.91
C LEU A 51 1.43 10.44 0.33
N ALA A 52 1.71 10.26 -0.96
CA ALA A 52 2.88 10.84 -1.62
C ALA A 52 2.87 12.37 -1.66
N CYS A 53 1.71 13.02 -1.52
CA CYS A 53 1.58 14.47 -1.44
C CYS A 53 1.16 14.98 -0.05
N HIS A 54 1.08 14.10 0.95
CA HIS A 54 0.61 14.46 2.28
C HIS A 54 1.71 15.11 3.14
N PRO A 55 1.47 16.29 3.76
CA PRO A 55 2.53 17.05 4.46
C PRO A 55 3.11 16.35 5.69
N ARG A 56 2.38 15.39 6.29
CA ARG A 56 2.86 14.59 7.43
C ARG A 56 3.49 13.26 7.01
N VAL A 57 3.71 13.05 5.72
CA VAL A 57 4.33 11.82 5.19
C VAL A 57 5.69 12.16 4.60
N VAL A 58 6.72 11.45 5.05
CA VAL A 58 8.13 11.69 4.67
C VAL A 58 8.53 10.83 3.47
N ALA A 59 8.01 9.61 3.39
CA ALA A 59 8.29 8.69 2.29
C ALA A 59 7.13 7.71 2.09
N VAL A 60 6.97 7.23 0.86
CA VAL A 60 5.97 6.22 0.50
C VAL A 60 6.66 5.12 -0.33
N ARG A 61 6.27 3.88 -0.05
CA ARG A 61 6.62 2.69 -0.83
C ARG A 61 5.35 2.06 -1.37
N TYR A 62 5.25 2.03 -2.68
CA TYR A 62 4.19 1.36 -3.41
C TYR A 62 4.68 1.05 -4.83
N PRO A 63 4.69 -0.22 -5.27
CA PRO A 63 5.23 -0.58 -6.59
C PRO A 63 4.51 0.06 -7.78
N GLY A 64 3.32 0.65 -7.60
CA GLY A 64 2.60 1.41 -8.62
C GLY A 64 2.96 2.89 -8.71
N LEU A 65 3.77 3.43 -7.79
CA LEU A 65 4.28 4.79 -7.88
C LEU A 65 5.55 4.83 -8.74
N LYS A 66 5.63 5.75 -9.71
CA LYS A 66 6.83 5.92 -10.56
C LYS A 66 8.10 6.26 -9.78
N SER A 67 7.97 6.82 -8.59
CA SER A 67 9.07 7.13 -7.68
C SER A 67 9.56 5.93 -6.86
N ASP A 68 8.82 4.81 -6.87
CA ASP A 68 9.25 3.60 -6.18
C ASP A 68 10.29 2.84 -7.01
N GLU A 69 11.37 2.42 -6.35
CA GLU A 69 12.45 1.63 -6.95
C GLU A 69 11.98 0.31 -7.58
N LEU A 70 10.86 -0.26 -7.09
CA LEU A 70 10.29 -1.49 -7.63
C LEU A 70 9.48 -1.26 -8.89
N PHE A 71 9.04 -0.03 -9.19
CA PHE A 71 8.13 0.26 -10.29
C PHE A 71 8.57 -0.31 -11.65
N PRO A 72 9.84 -0.15 -12.10
CA PRO A 72 10.26 -0.70 -13.39
C PRO A 72 10.12 -2.22 -13.46
N ARG A 73 10.37 -2.93 -12.36
CA ARG A 73 10.25 -4.39 -12.33
C ARG A 73 8.81 -4.84 -12.14
N ALA A 74 8.07 -4.16 -11.25
CA ALA A 74 6.69 -4.47 -10.94
C ALA A 74 5.76 -4.25 -12.15
N ALA A 75 5.97 -3.17 -12.91
CA ALA A 75 5.18 -2.88 -14.11
C ALA A 75 5.33 -3.94 -15.22
N ASN A 76 6.45 -4.69 -15.22
CA ASN A 76 6.68 -5.79 -16.15
C ASN A 76 6.20 -7.14 -15.61
N ALA A 77 6.23 -7.33 -14.29
CA ALA A 77 5.96 -8.63 -13.65
C ALA A 77 4.50 -8.80 -13.19
N LEU A 78 3.84 -7.71 -12.77
CA LEU A 78 2.50 -7.75 -12.17
C LEU A 78 1.46 -7.29 -13.20
N VAL A 79 0.43 -8.11 -13.41
CA VAL A 79 -0.65 -7.83 -14.36
C VAL A 79 -1.89 -7.39 -13.61
N GLY A 80 -2.53 -6.33 -14.10
CA GLY A 80 -3.80 -5.86 -13.56
C GLY A 80 -3.69 -5.08 -12.25
N GLY A 81 -2.50 -4.76 -11.76
CA GLY A 81 -2.33 -3.96 -10.55
C GLY A 81 -1.00 -4.23 -9.84
N PHE A 82 -0.77 -3.55 -8.72
CA PHE A 82 0.45 -3.62 -7.92
C PHE A 82 0.22 -4.14 -6.49
N GLY A 83 -1.01 -4.57 -6.21
CA GLY A 83 -1.43 -5.13 -4.94
C GLY A 83 -1.98 -4.10 -3.96
N PRO A 84 -2.49 -4.58 -2.81
CA PRO A 84 -3.23 -3.77 -1.85
C PRO A 84 -2.31 -2.97 -0.89
N ARG A 85 -1.03 -3.30 -0.81
CA ARG A 85 -0.17 -2.86 0.29
C ARG A 85 0.57 -1.58 -0.05
N VAL A 86 0.42 -0.57 0.80
CA VAL A 86 1.12 0.72 0.72
C VAL A 86 1.86 0.92 2.04
N ALA A 87 3.17 1.16 1.98
CA ALA A 87 3.93 1.51 3.17
C ALA A 87 4.33 2.99 3.16
N PHE A 88 4.39 3.62 4.33
CA PHE A 88 4.81 5.01 4.44
C PHE A 88 5.53 5.31 5.76
N LEU A 89 6.33 6.37 5.76
CA LEU A 89 6.94 6.96 6.95
C LEU A 89 6.16 8.22 7.33
N ALA A 90 5.65 8.30 8.56
CA ALA A 90 5.03 9.52 9.07
C ALA A 90 6.07 10.47 9.67
N ALA A 91 5.85 11.77 9.53
CA ALA A 91 6.66 12.79 10.17
C ALA A 91 6.52 12.68 11.70
N GLY A 92 7.64 12.67 12.41
CA GLY A 92 7.66 12.53 13.88
C GLY A 92 7.55 11.09 14.39
N ALA A 93 7.40 10.08 13.51
CA ALA A 93 7.55 8.69 13.90
C ALA A 93 9.02 8.36 14.22
N PRO A 94 9.30 7.36 15.08
CA PRO A 94 10.65 6.86 15.33
C PRO A 94 11.38 6.53 14.02
N ALA A 95 12.67 6.85 13.97
CA ALA A 95 13.46 6.64 12.77
C ALA A 95 13.45 5.16 12.34
N GLY A 96 13.07 4.92 11.09
CA GLY A 96 13.01 3.57 10.51
C GLY A 96 11.72 2.80 10.80
N GLU A 97 10.75 3.38 11.51
CA GLU A 97 9.43 2.78 11.72
C GLU A 97 8.49 3.09 10.55
N TRP A 98 8.14 2.04 9.80
CA TRP A 98 7.19 2.12 8.70
C TRP A 98 5.79 1.78 9.18
N PHE A 99 4.82 2.37 8.51
CA PHE A 99 3.41 2.02 8.61
C PHE A 99 2.99 1.31 7.34
N LEU A 100 2.28 0.20 7.47
CA LEU A 100 1.76 -0.60 6.36
C LEU A 100 0.24 -0.53 6.37
N TRP A 101 -0.30 0.08 5.32
CA TRP A 101 -1.71 0.08 4.99
C TRP A 101 -2.01 -1.04 4.01
N GLU A 102 -3.08 -1.80 4.25
CA GLU A 102 -3.59 -2.79 3.30
C GLU A 102 -4.96 -2.33 2.79
N ALA A 103 -4.98 -1.84 1.55
CA ALA A 103 -6.20 -1.39 0.91
C ALA A 103 -7.15 -2.56 0.62
N ASP A 104 -8.43 -2.28 0.68
CA ASP A 104 -9.48 -3.23 0.35
C ASP A 104 -10.35 -2.71 -0.81
N ALA A 105 -11.43 -3.44 -1.12
CA ALA A 105 -12.29 -3.16 -2.28
C ALA A 105 -13.37 -2.09 -2.03
N ARG A 106 -13.41 -1.46 -0.83
CA ARG A 106 -14.25 -0.29 -0.55
C ARG A 106 -13.82 0.89 -1.41
N ASP A 107 -14.66 1.93 -1.44
CA ASP A 107 -14.31 3.19 -2.11
C ASP A 107 -12.98 3.75 -1.56
N ALA A 108 -12.09 4.12 -2.48
CA ALA A 108 -10.75 4.58 -2.11
C ALA A 108 -10.78 5.91 -1.33
N ARG A 109 -11.79 6.75 -1.55
CA ARG A 109 -11.98 7.99 -0.80
C ARG A 109 -12.27 7.70 0.67
N ASP A 110 -13.11 6.70 0.95
CA ASP A 110 -13.43 6.32 2.33
C ASP A 110 -12.17 5.82 3.05
N GLN A 111 -11.35 5.03 2.36
CA GLN A 111 -10.06 4.56 2.88
C GLN A 111 -9.08 5.71 3.13
N VAL A 112 -8.98 6.69 2.21
CA VAL A 112 -8.16 7.89 2.40
C VAL A 112 -8.63 8.71 3.61
N MET A 113 -9.94 8.89 3.77
CA MET A 113 -10.51 9.62 4.91
C MET A 113 -10.31 8.89 6.24
N GLU A 114 -10.30 7.56 6.23
CA GLU A 114 -9.97 6.72 7.39
C GLU A 114 -8.49 6.87 7.77
N LEU A 115 -7.61 6.73 6.78
CA LEU A 115 -6.17 6.93 6.93
C LEU A 115 -5.84 8.32 7.47
N GLU A 116 -6.47 9.37 6.94
CA GLU A 116 -6.21 10.75 7.35
C GLU A 116 -6.49 11.00 8.84
N ARG A 117 -7.44 10.29 9.45
CA ARG A 117 -7.72 10.43 10.89
C ARG A 117 -6.61 9.88 11.77
N THR A 118 -5.70 9.09 11.21
CA THR A 118 -4.61 8.41 11.92
C THR A 118 -3.25 9.07 11.69
N LEU A 119 -3.12 9.90 10.64
CA LEU A 119 -1.89 10.59 10.28
C LEU A 119 -1.59 11.73 11.24
#